data_AF-A0A315A0Q6-F1
#
_entry.id   AF-A0A315A0Q6-F1
#
_cell.length_a   1.000
_cell.length_b   1.000
_cell.length_c   1.000
_cell.angle_alpha   90.00
_cell.angle_beta   90.00
_cell.angle_gamma   90.00
#
_symmetry.space_group_name_H-M   'P 1'
#
loop_
_entity.id
_entity.type
_entity.pdbx_description
1 polymer ?
#
loop_
_entity_poly.entity_id
_entity_poly.type
_entity_poly.pdbx_seq_one_letter_code
_entity_poly.pdbx_strand_id
1 'polypeptide(L)'
;MASSSFHCLILFSSLIFNIAITPSLAKTSFKPKALVLPVAKDSSTLQYTTTIKQRTPLVPIKLTIDLGGQSLWPKANLLSPTLVPQTECYSSPRPGCYNNTCDIFPDNPFAATLTGGGQLGQDVVSLHSTNGSNPGRIVSTPNLLFSCGDTSLLDGLAKGAKGHWLALVGPKLESPLN
;
A
#
# COMPACT_ATOMS: atom_id res chain seq x y z
N MET A 1 -59.21 -22.46 -27.77
CA MET A 1 -57.73 -22.43 -27.85
C MET A 1 -57.15 -21.01 -27.88
N ALA A 2 -57.81 -20.01 -28.49
CA ALA A 2 -57.32 -18.62 -28.55
C ALA A 2 -57.22 -17.91 -27.18
N SER A 3 -58.21 -18.09 -26.27
CA SER A 3 -58.23 -17.40 -24.97
C SER A 3 -57.05 -17.74 -24.05
N SER A 4 -56.51 -18.96 -24.14
CA SER A 4 -55.33 -19.39 -23.35
C SER A 4 -54.05 -18.70 -23.83
N SER A 5 -53.92 -18.47 -25.14
CA SER A 5 -52.79 -17.77 -25.76
C SER A 5 -52.69 -16.30 -25.33
N PHE A 6 -53.84 -15.60 -25.20
CA PHE A 6 -53.86 -14.22 -24.74
C PHE A 6 -53.48 -14.07 -23.26
N HIS A 7 -53.89 -14.99 -22.40
CA HIS A 7 -53.46 -15.00 -20.99
C HIS A 7 -51.96 -15.24 -20.85
N CYS A 8 -51.38 -16.16 -21.64
CA CYS A 8 -49.94 -16.35 -21.67
C CYS A 8 -49.19 -15.07 -22.09
N LEU A 9 -49.67 -14.36 -23.12
CA LEU A 9 -49.06 -13.11 -23.58
C LEU A 9 -49.10 -12.00 -22.52
N ILE A 10 -50.21 -11.87 -21.79
CA ILE A 10 -50.34 -10.87 -20.71
C ILE A 10 -49.41 -11.21 -19.54
N LEU A 11 -49.36 -12.48 -19.14
CA LEU A 11 -48.46 -12.92 -18.07
C LEU A 11 -46.99 -12.71 -18.46
N PHE A 12 -46.61 -13.06 -19.68
CA PHE A 12 -45.24 -12.88 -20.17
C PHE A 12 -44.86 -11.38 -20.26
N SER A 13 -45.78 -10.54 -20.74
CA SER A 13 -45.61 -9.08 -20.78
C SER A 13 -45.43 -8.49 -19.37
N SER A 14 -46.24 -8.93 -18.40
CA SER A 14 -46.12 -8.49 -17.01
C SER A 14 -44.80 -8.93 -16.37
N LEU A 15 -44.29 -10.13 -16.70
CA LEU A 15 -43.01 -10.63 -16.18
C LEU A 15 -41.83 -9.79 -16.73
N ILE A 16 -41.85 -9.47 -18.03
CA ILE A 16 -40.83 -8.63 -18.66
C ILE A 16 -40.83 -7.21 -18.06
N PHE A 17 -42.02 -6.65 -17.81
CA PHE A 17 -42.15 -5.32 -17.21
C PHE A 17 -41.57 -5.26 -15.78
N ASN A 18 -41.76 -6.31 -14.98
CA ASN A 18 -41.18 -6.40 -13.64
C ASN A 18 -39.64 -6.53 -13.66
N ILE A 19 -39.07 -7.24 -14.64
CA ILE A 19 -37.61 -7.36 -14.80
C ILE A 19 -36.99 -6.03 -15.28
N ALA A 20 -37.68 -5.29 -16.16
CA ALA A 20 -37.20 -4.02 -16.70
C ALA A 20 -37.17 -2.87 -15.67
N ILE A 21 -38.01 -2.95 -14.63
CA ILE A 21 -38.14 -1.88 -13.62
C ILE A 21 -37.26 -2.13 -12.39
N THR A 22 -36.75 -3.35 -12.17
CA THR A 22 -35.80 -3.58 -11.08
C THR A 22 -34.52 -2.76 -11.30
N PRO A 23 -34.23 -1.75 -10.45
CA PRO A 23 -32.95 -1.07 -10.54
C PRO A 23 -31.86 -2.09 -10.20
N SER A 24 -30.96 -2.31 -11.15
CA SER A 24 -29.71 -3.02 -10.90
C SER A 24 -28.96 -2.30 -9.79
N LEU A 25 -28.84 -2.92 -8.59
CA LEU A 25 -27.88 -2.50 -7.58
C LEU A 25 -26.47 -2.90 -8.05
N ALA A 26 -26.01 -2.31 -9.15
CA ALA A 26 -24.61 -2.37 -9.51
C ALA A 26 -23.82 -1.65 -8.41
N LYS A 27 -23.05 -2.42 -7.63
CA LYS A 27 -22.09 -1.84 -6.68
C LYS A 27 -21.08 -1.02 -7.48
N THR A 28 -21.22 0.30 -7.47
CA THR A 28 -20.24 1.18 -8.10
C THR A 28 -18.92 1.03 -7.35
N SER A 29 -17.90 0.51 -8.01
CA SER A 29 -16.55 0.45 -7.46
C SER A 29 -16.00 1.87 -7.33
N PHE A 30 -15.67 2.29 -6.12
CA PHE A 30 -15.01 3.56 -5.89
C PHE A 30 -13.50 3.36 -6.01
N LYS A 31 -12.92 4.03 -7.01
CA LYS A 31 -11.48 4.13 -7.18
C LYS A 31 -11.10 5.61 -7.06
N PRO A 32 -10.40 6.03 -5.99
CA PRO A 32 -10.01 7.42 -5.84
C PRO A 32 -9.06 7.81 -6.97
N LYS A 33 -9.22 9.03 -7.51
CA LYS A 33 -8.34 9.57 -8.55
C LYS A 33 -7.05 10.18 -7.98
N ALA A 34 -7.09 10.57 -6.69
CA ALA A 34 -5.96 11.15 -5.99
C ALA A 34 -6.00 10.77 -4.50
N LEU A 35 -4.83 10.78 -3.88
CA LEU A 35 -4.62 10.59 -2.44
C LEU A 35 -3.97 11.84 -1.86
N VAL A 36 -4.19 12.07 -0.56
CA VAL A 36 -3.54 13.17 0.17
C VAL A 36 -2.78 12.62 1.38
N LEU A 37 -1.55 13.11 1.54
CA LEU A 37 -0.65 12.76 2.63
C LEU A 37 -0.30 14.05 3.38
N PRO A 38 -0.79 14.25 4.62
CA PRO A 38 -0.42 15.40 5.43
C PRO A 38 1.07 15.37 5.78
N VAL A 39 1.73 16.52 5.67
CA VAL A 39 3.16 16.67 5.96
C VAL A 39 3.37 17.76 6.99
N ALA A 40 4.21 17.49 7.98
CA ALA A 40 4.63 18.44 9.00
C ALA A 40 6.16 18.49 9.09
N LYS A 41 6.71 19.69 9.24
CA LYS A 41 8.14 19.86 9.48
C LYS A 41 8.46 19.67 10.96
N ASP A 42 9.42 18.80 11.27
CA ASP A 42 9.96 18.64 12.60
C ASP A 42 10.95 19.78 12.90
N SER A 43 10.73 20.53 13.97
CA SER A 43 11.55 21.71 14.29
C SER A 43 12.95 21.35 14.81
N SER A 44 13.14 20.14 15.34
CA SER A 44 14.42 19.73 15.94
C SER A 44 15.40 19.21 14.90
N THR A 45 14.91 18.44 13.92
CA THR A 45 15.75 17.87 12.86
C THR A 45 15.60 18.57 11.52
N LEU A 46 14.65 19.50 11.40
CA LEU A 46 14.24 20.16 10.15
C LEU A 46 13.71 19.21 9.07
N GLN A 47 13.51 17.93 9.40
CA GLN A 47 12.97 16.92 8.50
C GLN A 47 11.48 17.11 8.29
N TYR A 48 10.99 16.73 7.12
CA TYR A 48 9.57 16.61 6.87
C TYR A 48 9.09 15.25 7.36
N THR A 49 7.92 15.20 7.98
CA THR A 49 7.36 13.98 8.56
C THR A 49 5.89 13.85 8.17
N THR A 50 5.42 12.61 8.14
CA THR A 50 4.02 12.27 7.90
C THR A 50 3.56 11.18 8.86
N THR A 51 2.25 10.98 8.95
CA THR A 51 1.65 9.90 9.71
C THR A 51 0.69 9.13 8.80
N ILE A 52 0.95 7.84 8.64
CA ILE A 52 0.09 6.92 7.90
C ILE A 52 -0.58 5.94 8.85
N LYS A 53 -1.65 5.26 8.41
CA LYS A 53 -2.24 4.14 9.15
C LYS A 53 -1.82 2.83 8.51
N GLN A 54 -1.22 1.93 9.28
CA GLN A 54 -0.75 0.62 8.84
C GLN A 54 -1.20 -0.49 9.81
N ARG A 55 -1.09 -1.77 9.41
CA ARG A 55 -1.44 -2.97 10.20
C ARG A 55 -2.93 -3.25 10.32
N THR A 56 -3.23 -4.44 10.85
CA THR A 56 -4.57 -4.87 11.24
C THR A 56 -4.57 -5.27 12.71
N PRO A 57 -5.18 -4.49 13.63
CA PRO A 57 -5.93 -3.25 13.42
C PRO A 57 -5.04 -2.07 13.01
N LEU A 58 -5.63 -1.04 12.39
CA LEU A 58 -4.90 0.13 11.89
C LEU A 58 -4.30 0.96 13.02
N VAL A 59 -2.98 1.13 12.98
CA VAL A 59 -2.19 1.93 13.93
C VAL A 59 -1.52 3.09 13.19
N PRO A 60 -1.56 4.33 13.73
CA PRO A 60 -0.82 5.45 13.17
C PRO A 60 0.69 5.27 13.35
N ILE A 61 1.46 5.45 12.28
CA ILE A 61 2.92 5.36 12.25
C ILE A 61 3.49 6.67 11.70
N LYS A 62 4.33 7.33 12.49
CA LYS A 62 5.08 8.53 12.08
C LYS A 62 6.31 8.12 11.27
N LEU A 63 6.52 8.77 10.14
CA LEU A 63 7.61 8.50 9.21
C LEU A 63 8.26 9.81 8.76
N THR A 64 9.57 9.79 8.54
CA THR A 64 10.30 10.91 7.91
C THR A 64 10.14 10.85 6.40
N ILE A 65 9.90 11.96 5.73
CA ILE A 65 9.83 12.01 4.26
C ILE A 65 11.25 12.12 3.72
N ASP A 66 11.59 11.18 2.86
CA ASP A 66 12.80 11.21 2.07
C ASP A 66 12.41 11.27 0.58
N LEU A 67 12.74 12.39 -0.06
CA LEU A 67 12.51 12.64 -1.48
C LEU A 67 13.65 12.12 -2.37
N GLY A 68 14.84 11.95 -1.79
CA GLY A 68 16.03 11.41 -2.47
C GLY A 68 16.22 9.92 -2.21
N GLY A 69 15.41 9.35 -1.33
CA GLY A 69 15.44 7.95 -0.98
C GLY A 69 15.31 7.06 -2.21
N GLN A 70 16.17 6.05 -2.29
CA GLN A 70 16.05 5.06 -3.35
C GLN A 70 14.83 4.19 -3.06
N SER A 71 13.82 4.29 -3.93
CA SER A 71 12.63 3.46 -3.92
C SER A 71 12.91 2.06 -4.44
N LEU A 72 12.34 1.06 -3.76
CA LEU A 72 11.79 -0.18 -4.32
C LEU A 72 12.40 -0.66 -5.68
N TRP A 73 13.52 -1.38 -5.58
CA TRP A 73 14.17 -2.25 -6.58
C TRP A 73 15.10 -1.62 -7.66
N PRO A 74 16.09 -2.40 -8.13
CA PRO A 74 17.47 -1.94 -8.25
C PRO A 74 17.76 -1.26 -9.59
N LYS A 75 18.89 -0.55 -9.60
CA LYS A 75 19.71 -0.28 -10.78
C LYS A 75 19.69 -1.49 -11.73
N ALA A 76 18.87 -1.38 -12.77
CA ALA A 76 18.58 -2.43 -13.74
C ALA A 76 19.72 -2.65 -14.76
N ASN A 77 20.93 -2.94 -14.27
CA ASN A 77 22.05 -3.40 -15.10
C ASN A 77 22.61 -4.76 -14.63
N LEU A 78 21.87 -5.49 -13.80
CA LEU A 78 22.14 -6.88 -13.46
C LEU A 78 20.81 -7.64 -13.48
N LEU A 79 20.52 -8.31 -14.59
CA LEU A 79 19.47 -9.33 -14.59
C LEU A 79 19.89 -10.42 -13.59
N SER A 80 19.20 -10.47 -12.44
CA SER A 80 19.16 -11.54 -11.41
C SER A 80 20.46 -11.90 -10.69
N PRO A 81 20.67 -11.45 -9.41
CA PRO A 81 20.64 -12.39 -8.28
C PRO A 81 20.22 -11.83 -6.88
N THR A 82 19.70 -10.61 -6.72
CA THR A 82 19.69 -9.94 -5.39
C THR A 82 18.47 -10.17 -4.50
N LEU A 83 17.43 -10.86 -4.96
CA LEU A 83 16.38 -11.38 -4.08
C LEU A 83 16.73 -12.82 -3.75
N VAL A 84 17.80 -13.02 -2.99
CA VAL A 84 18.19 -14.34 -2.53
C VAL A 84 17.26 -14.71 -1.36
N PRO A 85 16.41 -15.75 -1.48
CA PRO A 85 15.72 -16.32 -0.32
C PRO A 85 16.79 -17.05 0.50
N GLN A 86 17.50 -16.34 1.35
CA GLN A 86 18.67 -16.90 2.05
C GLN A 86 18.72 -16.59 3.54
N THR A 87 17.80 -15.81 4.09
CA THR A 87 17.81 -15.56 5.52
C THR A 87 17.17 -16.73 6.27
N GLU A 88 18.00 -17.48 7.00
CA GLU A 88 17.57 -18.36 8.09
C GLU A 88 17.42 -17.49 9.36
N CYS A 89 16.19 -17.21 9.76
CA CYS A 89 15.85 -16.57 11.01
C CYS A 89 15.86 -17.63 12.13
N TYR A 90 16.92 -17.62 12.96
CA TYR A 90 17.05 -18.54 14.10
C TYR A 90 16.18 -18.19 15.32
N SER A 91 15.37 -17.12 15.23
CA SER A 91 14.45 -16.69 16.28
C SER A 91 13.00 -16.99 15.92
N SER A 92 12.08 -16.93 16.89
CA SER A 92 10.65 -17.06 16.60
C SER A 92 10.20 -16.02 15.55
N PRO A 93 9.32 -16.39 14.60
CA PRO A 93 8.88 -15.49 13.55
C PRO A 93 8.33 -14.17 14.11
N ARG A 94 8.85 -13.06 13.59
CA ARG A 94 8.46 -11.70 13.98
C ARG A 94 8.64 -10.76 12.78
N PRO A 95 7.99 -9.58 12.75
CA PRO A 95 8.20 -8.61 11.68
C PRO A 95 9.70 -8.33 11.45
N GLY A 96 10.17 -8.51 10.22
CA GLY A 96 11.59 -8.36 9.85
C GLY A 96 12.50 -9.56 10.20
N CYS A 97 11.94 -10.69 10.64
CA CYS A 97 12.67 -11.95 10.81
C CYS A 97 11.77 -13.13 10.39
N TYR A 98 11.88 -13.50 9.13
CA TYR A 98 11.22 -14.66 8.54
C TYR A 98 12.22 -15.46 7.69
N ASN A 99 11.97 -16.77 7.57
CA ASN A 99 12.73 -17.63 6.68
C ASN A 99 12.29 -17.43 5.22
N ASN A 100 13.21 -17.61 4.28
CA ASN A 100 12.95 -17.56 2.83
C ASN A 100 12.37 -16.23 2.32
N THR A 101 12.68 -15.12 2.99
CA THR A 101 12.36 -13.77 2.51
C THR A 101 13.47 -13.18 1.68
N CYS A 102 13.15 -12.11 0.95
CA CYS A 102 14.14 -11.35 0.22
C CYS A 102 14.81 -10.32 1.14
N ASP A 103 16.14 -10.37 1.21
CA ASP A 103 16.92 -9.32 1.84
C ASP A 103 16.98 -8.09 0.93
N ILE A 104 16.85 -6.92 1.56
CA ILE A 104 16.90 -5.60 0.94
C ILE A 104 17.71 -4.69 1.86
N PHE A 105 18.46 -3.76 1.29
CA PHE A 105 19.32 -2.87 2.05
C PHE A 105 18.71 -1.46 2.04
N PRO A 106 17.78 -1.15 2.96
CA PRO A 106 17.28 0.21 3.11
C PRO A 106 18.42 1.12 3.55
N ASP A 107 18.51 2.29 2.92
CA ASP A 107 19.50 3.31 3.24
C ASP A 107 18.83 4.40 4.10
N ASN A 108 19.55 4.93 5.07
CA ASN A 108 19.13 6.11 5.82
C ASN A 108 20.18 7.22 5.60
N PRO A 109 19.87 8.25 4.78
CA PRO A 109 20.80 9.33 4.50
C PRO A 109 21.11 10.23 5.71
N PHE A 110 20.37 10.06 6.82
CA PHE A 110 20.57 10.79 8.07
C PHE A 110 21.40 10.02 9.10
N ALA A 111 21.63 8.72 8.90
CA ALA A 111 22.40 7.91 9.85
C ALA A 111 23.90 8.14 9.70
N ALA A 112 24.61 8.25 10.83
CA ALA A 112 26.07 8.38 10.83
C ALA A 112 26.78 7.06 10.47
N THR A 113 26.12 5.92 10.70
CA THR A 113 26.65 4.59 10.40
C THR A 113 25.58 3.73 9.74
N LEU A 114 25.89 3.16 8.57
CA LEU A 114 25.01 2.23 7.87
C LEU A 114 25.32 0.79 8.28
N THR A 115 24.77 0.38 9.43
CA THR A 115 24.79 -1.02 9.86
C THR A 115 23.37 -1.54 9.85
N GLY A 116 22.95 -2.21 8.79
CA GLY A 116 21.65 -2.89 8.81
C GLY A 116 21.24 -3.49 7.48
N GLY A 117 20.69 -4.69 7.58
CA GLY A 117 19.90 -5.27 6.50
C GLY A 117 18.43 -4.94 6.72
N GLY A 118 17.60 -5.34 5.77
CA GLY A 118 16.17 -5.34 5.93
C GLY A 118 15.55 -6.49 5.17
N GLN A 119 14.34 -6.85 5.56
CA GLN A 119 13.56 -7.88 4.86
C GLN A 119 12.35 -7.25 4.17
N LEU A 120 12.01 -7.77 3.00
CA LEU A 120 10.79 -7.37 2.31
C LEU A 120 9.55 -7.75 3.15
N GLY A 121 8.75 -6.76 3.48
CA GLY A 121 7.47 -6.90 4.18
C GLY A 121 6.29 -6.50 3.30
N GLN A 122 5.11 -6.96 3.68
CA GLN A 122 3.84 -6.60 3.05
C GLN A 122 2.77 -6.38 4.12
N ASP A 123 2.03 -5.28 4.01
CA ASP A 123 1.00 -4.93 5.00
C ASP A 123 -0.05 -3.97 4.40
N VAL A 124 -1.15 -3.81 5.11
CA VAL A 124 -2.18 -2.84 4.79
C VAL A 124 -1.70 -1.44 5.11
N VAL A 125 -1.84 -0.52 4.16
CA VAL A 125 -1.69 0.91 4.40
C VAL A 125 -2.94 1.65 3.98
N SER A 126 -3.33 2.63 4.79
CA SER A 126 -4.53 3.43 4.57
C SER A 126 -4.23 4.92 4.53
N LEU A 127 -4.77 5.59 3.51
CA LEU A 127 -4.62 7.03 3.27
C LEU A 127 -5.98 7.66 2.97
N HIS A 128 -6.06 8.97 3.07
CA HIS A 128 -7.24 9.71 2.62
C HIS A 128 -7.23 9.84 1.09
N SER A 129 -8.37 9.53 0.48
CA SER A 129 -8.66 10.00 -0.88
C SER A 129 -8.79 11.53 -0.89
N THR A 130 -8.70 12.16 -2.05
CA THR A 130 -8.96 13.60 -2.18
C THR A 130 -9.56 13.92 -3.55
N ASN A 131 -10.35 14.99 -3.61
CA ASN A 131 -10.82 15.60 -4.86
C ASN A 131 -9.91 16.73 -5.35
N GLY A 132 -8.78 16.97 -4.67
CA GLY A 132 -7.85 18.07 -4.95
C GLY A 132 -8.04 19.29 -4.06
N SER A 133 -9.16 19.39 -3.33
CA SER A 133 -9.42 20.51 -2.41
C SER A 133 -9.57 20.05 -0.96
N ASN A 134 -10.21 18.90 -0.73
CA ASN A 134 -10.50 18.40 0.61
C ASN A 134 -10.17 16.90 0.75
N PRO A 135 -9.68 16.46 1.92
CA PRO A 135 -9.60 15.04 2.24
C PRO A 135 -10.98 14.38 2.18
N GLY A 136 -11.06 13.29 1.44
CA GLY A 136 -12.21 12.41 1.37
C GLY A 136 -12.10 11.22 2.32
N ARG A 137 -12.84 10.16 1.99
CA ARG A 137 -12.85 8.92 2.76
C ARG A 137 -11.49 8.21 2.73
N ILE A 138 -11.23 7.42 3.76
CA ILE A 138 -10.06 6.56 3.84
C ILE A 138 -10.18 5.42 2.82
N VAL A 139 -9.07 5.12 2.17
CA VAL A 139 -8.90 3.99 1.25
C VAL A 139 -7.66 3.21 1.67
N SER A 140 -7.68 1.91 1.43
CA SER A 140 -6.64 0.99 1.89
C SER A 140 -6.10 0.15 0.73
N THR A 141 -4.79 -0.06 0.74
CA THR A 141 -4.12 -1.07 -0.09
C THR A 141 -3.64 -2.17 0.85
N PRO A 142 -4.15 -3.42 0.76
CA PRO A 142 -3.83 -4.49 1.73
C PRO A 142 -2.41 -5.03 1.59
N ASN A 143 -1.76 -4.75 0.46
CA ASN A 143 -0.61 -5.48 -0.05
C ASN A 143 0.54 -4.53 -0.37
N LEU A 144 0.69 -3.43 0.38
CA LEU A 144 1.79 -2.49 0.14
C LEU A 144 3.10 -3.15 0.55
N LEU A 145 4.04 -3.25 -0.40
CA LEU A 145 5.40 -3.72 -0.14
C LEU A 145 6.21 -2.63 0.54
N PHE A 146 7.00 -2.99 1.55
CA PHE A 146 7.89 -2.08 2.28
C PHE A 146 9.11 -2.83 2.81
N SER A 147 10.10 -2.08 3.30
CA SER A 147 11.28 -2.64 3.95
C SER A 147 11.14 -2.66 5.46
N CYS A 148 11.35 -3.83 6.07
CA CYS A 148 11.57 -3.95 7.50
C CYS A 148 13.07 -3.79 7.76
N GLY A 149 13.52 -2.61 8.14
CA GLY A 149 14.93 -2.35 8.48
C GLY A 149 15.24 -2.53 9.97
N ASP A 150 16.53 -2.74 10.26
CA ASP A 150 17.06 -2.72 11.63
C ASP A 150 16.86 -1.37 12.34
N THR A 151 16.76 -1.39 13.67
CA THR A 151 16.54 -0.17 14.47
C THR A 151 17.68 0.84 14.41
N SER A 152 18.88 0.41 14.05
CA SER A 152 20.04 1.27 13.77
C SER A 152 19.76 2.28 12.65
N LEU A 153 18.91 1.92 11.69
CA LEU A 153 18.49 2.80 10.60
C LEU A 153 17.54 3.92 11.04
N LEU A 154 17.14 3.96 12.32
CA LEU A 154 16.34 5.07 12.85
C LEU A 154 17.20 6.22 13.38
N ASP A 155 18.52 6.06 13.41
CA ASP A 155 19.44 7.11 13.86
C ASP A 155 19.30 8.38 13.02
N GLY A 156 19.40 9.53 13.67
CA GLY A 156 19.22 10.84 13.04
C GLY A 156 17.78 11.19 12.61
N LEU A 157 16.80 10.28 12.68
CA LEU A 157 15.42 10.59 12.29
C LEU A 157 14.68 11.44 13.35
N ALA A 158 13.68 12.19 12.90
CA ALA A 158 12.78 12.96 13.75
C ALA A 158 12.21 12.11 14.89
N LYS A 159 12.11 12.69 16.09
CA LYS A 159 11.65 11.96 17.28
C LYS A 159 10.32 11.27 17.04
N GLY A 160 10.28 9.97 17.37
CA GLY A 160 9.09 9.11 17.23
C GLY A 160 8.87 8.55 15.82
N ALA A 161 9.69 8.94 14.82
CA ALA A 161 9.67 8.30 13.52
C ALA A 161 10.06 6.81 13.63
N LYS A 162 9.40 5.97 12.85
CA LYS A 162 9.63 4.51 12.80
C LYS A 162 10.27 4.05 11.50
N GLY A 163 10.78 5.00 10.72
CA GLY A 163 11.38 4.81 9.42
C GLY A 163 11.20 6.05 8.56
N HIS A 164 11.53 5.94 7.30
CA HIS A 164 11.28 6.96 6.29
C HIS A 164 10.23 6.47 5.29
N TRP A 165 9.39 7.40 4.83
CA TRP A 165 8.42 7.18 3.77
C TRP A 165 8.97 7.78 2.49
N LEU A 166 9.10 6.94 1.48
CA LEU A 166 9.50 7.35 0.16
C LEU A 166 8.40 8.23 -0.45
N ALA A 167 8.73 9.49 -0.70
CA ALA A 167 7.90 10.36 -1.50
C ALA A 167 8.34 10.28 -2.97
N LEU A 168 7.59 9.46 -3.72
CA LEU A 168 7.49 9.48 -5.19
C LEU A 168 8.69 8.88 -5.95
N VAL A 169 8.47 7.69 -6.52
CA VAL A 169 9.10 7.06 -7.71
C VAL A 169 9.49 5.61 -7.41
N GLY A 170 8.52 4.71 -7.24
CA GLY A 170 8.74 3.28 -7.42
C GLY A 170 8.21 2.86 -8.80
N PRO A 171 8.93 2.04 -9.60
CA PRO A 171 8.39 1.52 -10.84
C PRO A 171 7.12 0.70 -10.56
N LYS A 172 6.15 0.83 -11.46
CA LYS A 172 4.92 0.04 -11.45
C LYS A 172 5.29 -1.43 -11.59
N LEU A 173 5.00 -2.25 -10.58
CA LEU A 173 5.09 -3.70 -10.68
C LEU A 173 3.99 -4.17 -11.63
N GLU A 174 4.35 -4.41 -12.89
CA GLU A 174 3.52 -5.18 -13.79
C GLU A 174 3.87 -6.65 -13.58
N SER A 175 2.91 -7.42 -13.04
CA SER A 175 3.01 -8.87 -13.00
C SER A 175 3.16 -9.37 -14.44
N PRO A 176 4.14 -10.24 -14.77
CA PRO A 176 4.07 -10.98 -16.03
C PRO A 176 2.83 -11.87 -15.92
N LEU A 177 1.83 -11.56 -16.75
CA LEU A 177 0.71 -12.45 -17.00
C LEU A 177 1.29 -13.78 -17.47
N ASN A 178 0.90 -14.87 -16.79
CA ASN A 178 0.99 -16.22 -17.30
C ASN A 178 -0.42 -16.79 -17.33
#